data_AF-A0A2G9P3Y8-F1
#
_entry.id   AF-A0A2G9P3Y8-F1
#
_cell.length_a   1.000
_cell.length_b   1.000
_cell.length_c   1.000
_cell.angle_alpha   90.00
_cell.angle_beta   90.00
_cell.angle_gamma   90.00
#
_symmetry.space_group_name_H-M   'P 1'
#
loop_
_entity.id
_entity.type
_entity.pdbx_description
1 polymer ?
#
loop_
_entity_poly.entity_id
_entity_poly.type
_entity_poly.pdbx_seq_one_letter_code
_entity_poly.pdbx_strand_id
1 'polypeptide(L)'
;MKKFGYQEPNINFVNGYIEDLKSAGIKDHSYDIIISNCVINLSPDKNAVLREAYRVLKDGGEMYFSDVYSDKQIPSELKQNKVLWGKC
;
A
#
# COMPACT_ATOMS: atom_id res chain seq x y z
N MET A 1 25.15 3.92 0.09
CA MET A 1 25.16 5.40 0.11
C MET A 1 26.20 6.04 -0.80
N LYS A 2 27.44 5.52 -0.88
CA LYS A 2 28.47 6.03 -1.83
C LYS A 2 28.00 6.16 -3.28
N LYS A 3 27.08 5.31 -3.75
CA LYS A 3 26.51 5.37 -5.10
C LYS A 3 25.71 6.64 -5.40
N PHE A 4 25.13 7.28 -4.38
CA PHE A 4 24.23 8.44 -4.54
C PHE A 4 24.69 9.69 -3.78
N GLY A 5 25.89 9.66 -3.17
CA GLY A 5 26.48 10.85 -2.54
C GLY A 5 25.86 11.30 -1.21
N TYR A 6 24.94 10.54 -0.62
CA TYR A 6 24.38 10.86 0.70
C TYR A 6 25.37 10.53 1.84
N GLN A 7 25.40 11.41 2.85
CA GLN A 7 26.19 11.21 4.08
C GLN A 7 25.52 10.18 5.02
N GLU A 8 24.19 10.18 5.08
CA GLU A 8 23.37 9.31 5.94
C GLU A 8 22.20 8.70 5.13
N PRO A 9 21.58 7.58 5.60
CA PRO A 9 20.46 6.97 4.90
C PRO A 9 19.24 7.89 4.92
N ASN A 10 18.57 8.01 3.78
CA ASN A 10 17.27 8.67 3.64
C ASN A 10 16.12 7.66 3.52
N ILE A 11 16.34 6.42 3.94
CA ILE A 11 15.37 5.32 3.89
C ILE A 11 15.20 4.72 5.28
N ASN A 12 13.97 4.37 5.61
CA ASN A 12 13.63 3.65 6.83
C ASN A 12 12.71 2.48 6.46
N PHE A 13 12.97 1.32 7.04
CA PHE A 13 12.11 0.14 6.89
C PHE A 13 11.31 -0.08 8.16
N VAL A 14 10.02 -0.33 7.99
CA VAL A 14 9.09 -0.57 9.09
C VAL A 14 8.38 -1.90 8.81
N ASN A 15 8.34 -2.77 9.81
CA ASN A 15 7.57 -4.00 9.75
C ASN A 15 6.15 -3.72 10.26
N GLY A 16 5.14 -4.07 9.47
CA GLY A 16 3.73 -3.88 9.82
C GLY A 16 2.79 -4.35 8.71
N TYR A 17 1.50 -4.23 9.00
CA TYR A 17 0.43 -4.51 8.04
C TYR A 17 0.02 -3.22 7.34
N ILE A 18 -0.25 -3.29 6.03
CA ILE A 18 -0.65 -2.10 5.24
C ILE A 18 -2.06 -1.63 5.58
N GLU A 19 -2.83 -2.48 6.27
CA GLU A 19 -4.14 -2.22 6.84
C GLU A 19 -4.08 -1.45 8.17
N ASP A 20 -2.92 -1.40 8.82
CA ASP A 20 -2.71 -0.79 10.14
C ASP A 20 -1.31 -0.17 10.26
N LEU A 21 -1.10 0.92 9.51
CA LEU A 21 0.14 1.70 9.55
C LEU A 21 0.29 2.42 10.91
N LYS A 22 -0.81 2.67 11.61
CA LYS A 22 -0.79 3.29 12.94
C LYS A 22 -0.05 2.44 13.96
N SER A 23 -0.33 1.13 14.02
CA SER A 23 0.41 0.19 14.89
C SER A 23 1.89 0.07 14.49
N ALA A 24 2.20 0.32 13.22
CA ALA A 24 3.56 0.39 12.71
C ALA A 24 4.27 1.74 13.04
N GLY A 25 3.60 2.67 13.72
CA GLY A 25 4.17 3.96 14.14
C GLY A 25 4.14 5.05 13.07
N ILE A 26 3.38 4.84 11.99
CA ILE A 26 3.24 5.80 10.89
C ILE A 26 2.19 6.86 11.26
N LYS A 27 2.65 8.12 11.29
CA LYS A 27 1.87 9.27 11.76
C LYS A 27 0.87 9.75 10.70
N ASP A 28 -0.16 10.44 11.18
CA ASP A 28 -1.13 11.14 10.35
C ASP A 28 -0.42 12.29 9.60
N HIS A 29 -0.86 12.58 8.38
CA HIS A 29 -0.39 13.72 7.58
C HIS A 29 1.15 13.87 7.53
N SER A 30 1.87 12.77 7.38
CA SER A 30 3.34 12.77 7.42
C SER A 30 4.01 12.49 6.07
N TYR A 31 3.27 12.03 5.06
CA TYR A 31 3.81 11.68 3.75
C TYR A 31 3.19 12.52 2.63
N ASP A 32 4.03 12.96 1.70
CA ASP A 32 3.60 13.70 0.51
C ASP A 32 3.15 12.73 -0.61
N ILE A 33 3.83 11.59 -0.74
CA ILE A 33 3.58 10.59 -1.78
C ILE A 33 3.53 9.20 -1.15
N ILE A 34 2.50 8.43 -1.53
CA ILE A 34 2.42 7.00 -1.27
C ILE A 34 2.53 6.27 -2.60
N ILE A 35 3.38 5.24 -2.66
CA ILE A 35 3.50 4.36 -3.82
C ILE A 35 3.16 2.92 -3.45
N SER A 36 2.56 2.21 -4.39
CA SER A 36 2.27 0.78 -4.26
C SER A 36 2.25 0.10 -5.63
N ASN A 37 2.62 -1.17 -5.68
CA ASN A 37 2.59 -1.97 -6.89
C ASN A 37 2.10 -3.39 -6.59
N CYS A 38 0.92 -3.75 -7.12
CA CYS A 38 0.36 -5.10 -7.13
C CYS A 38 0.20 -5.79 -5.76
N VAL A 39 0.03 -5.04 -4.66
CA VAL A 39 -0.13 -5.64 -3.32
C VAL A 39 -1.49 -5.38 -2.68
N ILE A 40 -2.29 -4.42 -3.16
CA ILE A 40 -3.56 -4.07 -2.51
C ILE A 40 -4.60 -5.18 -2.75
N ASN A 41 -4.54 -5.85 -3.89
CA ASN A 41 -5.42 -7.00 -4.16
C ASN A 41 -5.26 -8.17 -3.20
N LEU A 42 -4.07 -8.32 -2.61
CA LEU A 42 -3.75 -9.34 -1.62
C LEU A 42 -4.18 -8.96 -0.20
N SER A 43 -4.61 -7.71 0.02
CA SER A 43 -5.15 -7.31 1.30
C SER A 43 -6.52 -7.95 1.57
N PRO A 44 -6.74 -8.52 2.77
CA PRO A 44 -8.05 -8.98 3.22
C PRO A 44 -9.03 -7.83 3.49
N ASP A 45 -8.54 -6.62 3.79
CA ASP A 45 -9.35 -5.41 3.96
C ASP A 45 -8.77 -4.23 3.17
N LYS A 46 -9.12 -4.20 1.88
CA LYS A 46 -8.74 -3.11 0.96
C LYS A 46 -9.21 -1.73 1.45
N ASN A 47 -10.36 -1.67 2.12
CA ASN A 47 -10.88 -0.40 2.62
C ASN A 47 -10.01 0.12 3.77
N ALA A 48 -9.48 -0.76 4.63
CA ALA A 48 -8.52 -0.36 5.65
C ALA A 48 -7.24 0.20 5.03
N VAL A 49 -6.69 -0.46 4.01
CA VAL A 49 -5.49 0.03 3.29
C VAL A 49 -5.72 1.44 2.72
N LEU A 50 -6.84 1.67 2.04
CA LEU A 50 -7.13 2.98 1.44
C LEU A 50 -7.40 4.05 2.50
N ARG A 51 -8.03 3.71 3.63
CA ARG A 51 -8.22 4.63 4.77
C ARG A 51 -6.89 4.99 5.43
N GLU A 52 -6.01 4.03 5.64
CA GLU A 52 -4.68 4.28 6.21
C GLU A 52 -3.82 5.11 5.27
N ALA A 53 -3.85 4.82 3.96
CA ALA A 53 -3.17 5.64 2.96
C ALA A 53 -3.66 7.10 3.00
N TYR A 54 -4.98 7.32 3.05
CA TYR A 54 -5.54 8.65 3.19
C TYR A 54 -5.12 9.35 4.49
N ARG A 55 -5.15 8.64 5.64
CA ARG A 55 -4.78 9.20 6.95
C ARG A 55 -3.33 9.71 6.98
N VAL A 56 -2.41 8.95 6.41
CA VAL A 56 -0.97 9.27 6.50
C VAL A 56 -0.53 10.29 5.45
N LEU A 57 -1.34 10.53 4.41
CA LEU A 57 -1.10 11.58 3.43
C LEU A 57 -1.33 12.97 4.04
N LYS A 58 -0.42 13.90 3.74
CA LYS A 58 -0.62 15.33 3.97
C LYS A 58 -1.75 15.86 3.08
N ASP A 59 -2.34 16.98 3.48
CA ASP A 59 -3.25 17.71 2.61
C ASP A 59 -2.53 18.11 1.30
N GLY A 60 -3.12 17.73 0.16
CA GLY A 60 -2.52 17.90 -1.16
C GLY A 60 -1.51 16.82 -1.57
N GLY A 61 -1.28 15.81 -0.72
CA GLY A 61 -0.48 14.64 -1.07
C GLY A 61 -1.17 13.69 -2.06
N GLU A 62 -0.40 12.77 -2.63
CA GLU A 62 -0.86 11.87 -3.69
C GLU A 62 -0.56 10.40 -3.38
N MET A 63 -1.53 9.53 -3.61
CA MET A 63 -1.32 8.08 -3.69
C MET A 63 -1.20 7.67 -5.16
N TYR A 64 0.01 7.34 -5.60
CA TYR A 64 0.32 6.92 -6.97
C TYR A 64 0.64 5.44 -7.01
N PHE A 65 -0.26 4.61 -7.55
CA PHE A 65 -0.11 3.16 -7.51
C PHE A 65 -0.55 2.46 -8.78
N SER A 66 -0.08 1.23 -8.96
CA SER A 66 -0.52 0.33 -10.02
C SER A 66 -0.99 -0.98 -9.42
N ASP A 67 -2.14 -1.46 -9.87
CA ASP A 67 -2.71 -2.74 -9.46
C ASP A 67 -3.56 -3.34 -10.60
N VAL A 68 -4.00 -4.58 -10.43
CA VAL A 68 -4.85 -5.29 -11.39
C VAL A 68 -6.31 -4.99 -11.11
N TYR A 69 -7.05 -4.65 -12.17
CA TYR A 69 -8.49 -4.42 -12.11
C TYR A 69 -9.23 -5.37 -13.06
N SER A 70 -10.48 -5.67 -12.74
CA SER A 70 -11.38 -6.38 -13.64
C SER A 70 -12.36 -5.40 -14.27
N ASP A 71 -12.65 -5.60 -15.56
CA ASP A 71 -13.67 -4.87 -16.30
C ASP A 71 -15.09 -5.20 -15.82
N LYS A 72 -15.25 -6.29 -15.06
CA LYS A 72 -16.52 -6.81 -14.57
C LYS A 72 -16.40 -7.29 -13.13
N GLN A 73 -17.54 -7.56 -12.52
CA GLN A 73 -17.55 -8.18 -11.21
C GLN A 73 -17.08 -9.64 -11.30
N ILE A 74 -16.03 -9.98 -10.55
CA ILE A 74 -15.52 -11.35 -10.48
C ILE A 74 -16.53 -12.23 -9.71
N PRO A 75 -16.93 -13.40 -10.25
CA PRO A 75 -17.77 -14.38 -9.56
C PRO A 75 -17.20 -14.84 -8.21
N SER A 76 -18.08 -15.18 -7.26
CA SER A 76 -17.71 -15.60 -5.89
C SER A 76 -16.74 -16.77 -5.86
N GLU A 77 -16.92 -17.73 -6.78
CA GLU A 77 -16.14 -18.96 -6.86
C GLU A 77 -14.68 -18.64 -7.23
N LEU A 78 -14.48 -17.67 -8.12
CA LEU A 78 -13.15 -17.24 -8.55
C LEU A 78 -12.44 -16.41 -7.49
N LYS A 79 -13.18 -15.59 -6.73
CA LYS A 79 -12.61 -14.82 -5.60
C LYS A 79 -12.06 -15.71 -4.48
N GLN A 80 -12.65 -16.88 -4.28
CA GLN A 80 -12.22 -17.86 -3.26
C GLN A 80 -11.09 -18.78 -3.76
N ASN A 81 -10.75 -18.72 -5.05
CA ASN A 81 -9.67 -19.51 -5.61
C ASN A 81 -8.31 -18.94 -5.16
N LYS A 82 -7.62 -19.67 -4.28
CA LYS A 82 -6.32 -19.26 -3.71
C LYS A 82 -5.22 -19.07 -4.75
N VAL A 83 -5.26 -19.83 -5.86
CA VAL A 83 -4.26 -19.70 -6.92
C VAL A 83 -4.46 -18.39 -7.68
N LEU A 84 -5.71 -18.05 -8.00
CA LEU A 84 -6.03 -16.78 -8.66
C LEU A 84 -5.74 -15.61 -7.74
N TRP A 85 -6.16 -15.68 -6.47
CA TRP A 85 -5.89 -14.62 -5.50
C TRP A 85 -4.38 -14.41 -5.25
N GLY A 86 -3.57 -15.48 -5.30
CA GLY A 86 -2.11 -15.36 -5.21
C GLY A 86 -1.44 -14.70 -6.43
N LYS A 87 -2.21 -14.30 -7.45
CA LYS A 87 -1.74 -13.60 -8.66
C LYS A 87 -2.16 -12.13 -8.69
N CYS A 88 -2.54 -11.56 -7.55
CA CYS A 88 -3.23 -10.27 -7.37
C CYS A 88 -4.74 -10.41 -7.64
#